data_AF-A0A2S7CFG8-F1
#
_entry.id   AF-A0A2S7CFG8-F1
#
_cell.length_a   1.000
_cell.length_b   1.000
_cell.length_c   1.000
_cell.angle_alpha   90.00
_cell.angle_beta   90.00
_cell.angle_gamma   90.00
#
_symmetry.space_group_name_H-M   'P 1'
#
loop_
_entity.id
_entity.type
_entity.pdbx_description
1 polymer ?
#
loop_
_entity_poly.entity_id
_entity_poly.type
_entity_poly.pdbx_seq_one_letter_code
_entity_poly.pdbx_strand_id
1 'polypeptide(L)'
;MSFPAAWMLAFALVTADTPAWTQPPEPDHSAYAFGGLLSGTDRGEWIGRLQFKDASGNVRVLLEENVLGIVENTHGVFVFTGLAHLGLNEGQMYRINRDERGLVTAALVRRLPGAPSQVIALSKSKALFLVFTGKFDAKGMLIFECYSLNGDSISRGTGCPQGG
;
A
#
# COMPACT_ATOMS: atom_id res chain seq x y z
N MET A 1 -59.16 -22.78 39.53
CA MET A 1 -59.36 -22.49 38.09
C MET A 1 -59.61 -20.99 38.01
N SER A 2 -58.86 -20.11 37.34
CA SER A 2 -57.77 -20.17 36.37
C SER A 2 -56.97 -18.85 36.49
N PHE A 3 -55.70 -18.85 36.10
CA PHE A 3 -54.75 -17.71 36.20
C PHE A 3 -54.93 -16.67 35.08
N PRO A 4 -54.43 -15.41 35.25
CA PRO A 4 -54.63 -14.34 34.27
C PRO A 4 -53.58 -14.31 33.15
N ALA A 5 -53.91 -13.50 32.14
CA ALA A 5 -53.28 -13.34 30.83
C ALA A 5 -51.76 -13.11 30.81
N ALA A 6 -51.09 -13.81 29.89
CA ALA A 6 -49.70 -13.59 29.53
C ALA A 6 -49.56 -12.37 28.60
N TRP A 7 -48.63 -11.47 28.93
CA TRP A 7 -48.15 -10.40 28.05
C TRP A 7 -46.97 -10.92 27.24
N MET A 8 -47.08 -10.95 25.91
CA MET A 8 -45.95 -11.13 25.00
C MET A 8 -45.35 -9.76 24.67
N LEU A 9 -44.15 -9.48 25.17
CA LEU A 9 -43.32 -8.40 24.66
C LEU A 9 -42.54 -8.92 23.44
N ALA A 10 -42.90 -8.43 22.26
CA ALA A 10 -42.08 -8.59 21.06
C ALA A 10 -40.89 -7.62 21.14
N PHE A 11 -39.67 -8.14 21.25
CA PHE A 11 -38.46 -7.36 21.04
C PHE A 11 -38.24 -7.20 19.53
N ALA A 12 -38.45 -5.99 19.02
CA ALA A 12 -37.94 -5.62 17.71
C ALA A 12 -36.41 -5.51 17.79
N LEU A 13 -35.70 -6.37 17.06
CA LEU A 13 -34.28 -6.23 16.81
C LEU A 13 -34.07 -4.98 15.93
N VAL A 14 -33.67 -3.87 16.54
CA VAL A 14 -33.10 -2.74 15.82
C VAL A 14 -31.72 -3.19 15.34
N THR A 15 -31.55 -3.38 14.04
CA THR A 15 -30.22 -3.45 13.43
C THR A 15 -29.63 -2.04 13.53
N ALA A 16 -28.70 -1.86 14.45
CA ALA A 16 -27.93 -0.63 14.51
C ALA A 16 -27.02 -0.57 13.28
N ASP A 17 -27.40 0.23 12.29
CA ASP A 17 -26.48 0.66 11.23
C ASP A 17 -25.37 1.48 11.88
N THR A 18 -24.20 0.86 12.06
CA THR A 18 -23.01 1.58 12.51
C THR A 18 -22.66 2.65 11.47
N PRO A 19 -22.50 3.93 11.88
CA PRO A 19 -22.16 5.00 10.94
C PRO A 19 -20.80 4.72 10.29
N ALA A 20 -20.71 5.01 8.99
CA ALA A 20 -19.55 4.77 8.11
C ALA A 20 -18.20 5.38 8.59
N TRP A 21 -18.22 6.18 9.66
CA TRP A 21 -17.05 6.80 10.29
C TRP A 21 -16.33 5.91 11.32
N THR A 22 -16.78 4.65 11.52
CA THR A 22 -16.17 3.72 12.49
C THR A 22 -15.20 2.71 11.89
N GLN A 23 -15.10 2.63 10.56
CA GLN A 23 -14.11 1.76 9.93
C GLN A 23 -12.81 2.53 9.71
N PRO A 24 -11.64 1.98 10.10
CA PRO A 24 -10.36 2.52 9.67
C PRO A 24 -10.37 2.66 8.15
N PRO A 25 -9.81 3.75 7.58
CA PRO A 25 -9.78 3.90 6.14
C PRO A 25 -9.11 2.67 5.50
N GLU A 26 -9.72 2.17 4.42
CA GLU A 26 -9.19 1.06 3.65
C GLU A 26 -7.74 1.36 3.22
N PRO A 27 -6.82 0.39 3.26
CA PRO A 27 -5.47 0.62 2.76
C PRO A 27 -5.48 0.89 1.26
N ASP A 28 -4.69 1.87 0.82
CA ASP A 28 -4.53 2.20 -0.59
C ASP A 28 -3.83 1.07 -1.36
N HIS A 29 -2.96 0.33 -0.66
CA HIS A 29 -2.29 -0.85 -1.18
C HIS A 29 -2.25 -1.98 -0.15
N SER A 30 -2.47 -3.22 -0.59
CA SER A 30 -2.35 -4.38 0.30
C SER A 30 -1.81 -5.61 -0.42
N ALA A 31 -1.13 -6.49 0.32
CA ALA A 31 -0.68 -7.79 -0.16
C ALA A 31 -0.60 -8.78 1.00
N TYR A 32 -1.02 -10.02 0.77
CA TYR A 32 -0.78 -11.10 1.73
C TYR A 32 0.68 -11.56 1.61
N ALA A 33 1.39 -11.62 2.73
CA ALA A 33 2.78 -12.05 2.77
C ALA A 33 3.12 -12.62 4.14
N PHE A 34 4.03 -13.60 4.19
CA PHE A 34 4.54 -14.14 5.46
C PHE A 34 3.45 -14.70 6.41
N GLY A 35 2.29 -15.09 5.87
CA GLY A 35 1.14 -15.54 6.66
C GLY A 35 0.33 -14.41 7.32
N GLY A 36 0.55 -13.15 6.92
CA GLY A 36 -0.21 -11.99 7.37
C GLY A 36 -0.54 -11.04 6.22
N LEU A 37 -0.99 -9.83 6.56
CA LEU A 37 -1.38 -8.79 5.62
C LEU A 37 -0.44 -7.59 5.73
N LEU A 38 0.19 -7.21 4.62
CA LEU A 38 0.80 -5.91 4.45
C LEU A 38 -0.26 -4.91 4.01
N SER A 39 -0.28 -3.74 4.64
CA SER A 39 -1.20 -2.65 4.33
C SER A 39 -0.42 -1.35 4.26
N GLY A 40 -0.53 -0.66 3.13
CA GLY A 40 0.09 0.62 2.86
C GLY A 40 -0.95 1.71 2.72
N THR A 41 -0.66 2.89 3.26
CA THR A 41 -1.45 4.10 3.03
C THR A 41 -0.60 5.21 2.44
N ASP A 42 -1.23 6.06 1.64
CA ASP A 42 -0.73 7.35 1.18
C ASP A 42 -1.59 8.46 1.79
N ARG A 43 -0.94 9.38 2.49
CA ARG A 43 -1.58 10.55 3.13
C ARG A 43 -0.94 11.85 2.65
N GLY A 44 -0.20 11.82 1.55
CA GLY A 44 0.49 12.98 1.01
C GLY A 44 1.41 13.61 2.07
N GLU A 45 1.22 14.90 2.34
CA GLU A 45 2.03 15.62 3.33
C GLU A 45 1.83 15.17 4.77
N TRP A 46 0.75 14.44 5.06
CA TRP A 46 0.44 13.96 6.42
C TRP A 46 1.11 12.64 6.77
N ILE A 47 1.95 12.13 5.86
CA ILE A 47 2.75 10.90 5.97
C ILE A 47 1.86 9.66 6.12
N GLY A 48 1.96 8.77 5.12
CA GLY A 48 1.33 7.47 5.13
C GLY A 48 2.10 6.46 5.98
N ARG A 49 1.74 5.19 5.82
CA ARG A 49 2.35 4.12 6.61
C ARG A 49 2.34 2.79 5.89
N LEU A 50 3.41 2.03 6.04
CA LEU A 50 3.41 0.58 5.82
C LEU A 50 3.27 -0.14 7.17
N GLN A 51 2.29 -1.03 7.26
CA GLN A 51 2.09 -1.88 8.43
C GLN A 51 1.92 -3.34 8.04
N PHE A 52 2.24 -4.24 8.97
CA PHE A 52 2.04 -5.67 8.87
C PHE A 52 1.11 -6.14 9.98
N LYS A 53 0.03 -6.84 9.60
CA LYS A 53 -0.87 -7.53 10.52
C LYS A 53 -0.60 -9.03 10.45
N ASP A 54 -0.17 -9.64 11.55
CA ASP A 54 0.10 -11.08 11.60
C ASP A 54 -1.21 -11.92 11.67
N ALA A 55 -1.07 -13.24 11.60
CA ALA A 55 -2.19 -14.18 11.67
C ALA A 55 -2.99 -14.10 12.99
N SER A 56 -2.36 -13.66 14.07
CA SER A 56 -2.99 -13.46 15.38
C SER A 56 -3.69 -12.09 15.49
N GLY A 57 -3.54 -11.24 14.48
CA GLY A 57 -4.13 -9.92 14.41
C GLY A 57 -3.26 -8.80 14.99
N ASN A 58 -2.03 -9.09 15.44
CA ASN A 58 -1.13 -8.05 15.94
C ASN A 58 -0.64 -7.18 14.78
N VAL A 59 -0.66 -5.87 14.96
CA VAL A 59 -0.25 -4.90 13.95
C VAL A 59 1.09 -4.29 14.34
N ARG A 60 2.01 -4.22 13.38
CA ARG A 60 3.30 -3.55 13.51
C ARG A 60 3.50 -2.55 12.39
N VAL A 61 3.95 -1.34 12.74
CA VAL A 61 4.43 -0.35 11.78
C VAL A 61 5.82 -0.75 11.27
N LEU A 62 5.97 -0.80 9.94
CA LEU A 62 7.25 -1.11 9.28
C LEU A 62 7.93 0.16 8.75
N LEU A 63 7.17 1.10 8.20
CA LEU A 63 7.66 2.38 7.66
C LEU A 63 6.63 3.48 7.94
N GLU A 64 7.10 4.70 8.22
CA GLU A 64 6.29 5.94 8.28
C GLU A 64 6.54 6.74 6.99
N GLU A 65 6.03 6.23 5.87
CA GLU A 65 6.17 6.81 4.53
C GLU A 65 4.88 6.54 3.73
N ASN A 66 4.57 7.41 2.76
CA ASN A 66 3.47 7.15 1.82
C ASN A 66 3.79 5.93 0.96
N VAL A 67 2.93 4.92 1.00
CA VAL A 67 3.05 3.72 0.19
C VAL A 67 2.31 3.96 -1.13
N LEU A 68 3.03 3.87 -2.24
CA LEU A 68 2.54 4.11 -3.61
C LEU A 68 2.44 2.82 -4.45
N GLY A 69 2.79 1.69 -3.85
CA GLY A 69 2.62 0.37 -4.45
C GLY A 69 3.23 -0.76 -3.62
N ILE A 70 2.60 -1.93 -3.68
CA ILE A 70 3.13 -3.18 -3.12
C ILE A 70 3.13 -4.23 -4.24
N VAL A 71 4.28 -4.84 -4.48
CA VAL A 71 4.46 -5.87 -5.52
C VAL A 71 5.04 -7.11 -4.88
N GLU A 72 4.34 -8.23 -5.03
CA GLU A 72 4.90 -9.56 -4.76
C GLU A 72 5.43 -10.18 -6.06
N ASN A 73 6.65 -10.71 -6.00
CA ASN A 73 7.23 -11.50 -7.07
C ASN A 73 8.06 -12.66 -6.48
N THR A 74 8.60 -13.50 -7.36
CA THR A 74 9.40 -14.69 -6.98
C THR A 74 10.66 -14.39 -6.16
N HIS A 75 11.13 -13.14 -6.13
CA HIS A 75 12.28 -12.67 -5.37
C HIS A 75 11.89 -12.01 -4.04
N GLY A 76 10.59 -11.83 -3.78
CA GLY A 76 10.05 -11.34 -2.52
C GLY A 76 8.97 -10.28 -2.70
N VAL A 77 8.70 -9.57 -1.60
CA VAL A 77 7.72 -8.49 -1.57
C VAL A 77 8.46 -7.16 -1.57
N PHE A 78 8.11 -6.29 -2.51
CA PHE A 78 8.69 -4.98 -2.71
C PHE A 78 7.64 -3.91 -2.46
N VAL A 79 8.03 -2.85 -1.75
CA VAL A 79 7.17 -1.70 -1.43
C VAL A 79 7.80 -0.46 -2.03
N PHE A 80 6.98 0.29 -2.76
CA PHE A 80 7.33 1.57 -3.36
C PHE A 80 6.74 2.67 -2.51
N THR A 81 7.59 3.63 -2.13
CA THR A 81 7.18 4.78 -1.33
C THR A 81 7.67 6.06 -1.99
N GLY A 82 7.07 7.19 -1.64
CA GLY A 82 7.53 8.49 -2.11
C GLY A 82 6.59 9.64 -1.83
N LEU A 83 7.06 10.84 -2.16
CA LEU A 83 6.28 12.07 -2.09
C LEU A 83 6.75 13.02 -3.19
N ALA A 84 5.78 13.57 -3.94
CA ALA A 84 6.01 14.66 -4.88
C ALA A 84 5.12 15.84 -4.50
N HIS A 85 5.66 16.80 -3.73
CA HIS A 85 4.91 17.98 -3.27
C HIS A 85 5.83 19.15 -2.93
N LEU A 86 5.43 20.38 -3.31
CA LEU A 86 6.13 21.64 -2.99
C LEU A 86 7.67 21.62 -3.17
N GLY A 87 8.13 21.03 -4.27
CA GLY A 87 9.56 20.94 -4.60
C GLY A 87 10.26 19.69 -4.05
N LEU A 88 9.59 18.87 -3.24
CA LEU A 88 10.01 17.51 -2.94
C LEU A 88 9.65 16.60 -4.11
N ASN A 89 10.57 15.69 -4.42
CA ASN A 89 10.37 14.62 -5.39
C ASN A 89 11.25 13.44 -4.98
N GLU A 90 10.76 12.64 -4.04
CA GLU A 90 11.52 11.56 -3.43
C GLU A 90 10.79 10.24 -3.62
N GLY A 91 11.55 9.17 -3.81
CA GLY A 91 11.00 7.83 -3.89
C GLY A 91 12.00 6.78 -3.45
N GLN A 92 11.49 5.71 -2.86
CA GLN A 92 12.27 4.59 -2.35
C GLN A 92 11.60 3.27 -2.70
N MET A 93 12.43 2.23 -2.82
CA MET A 93 11.98 0.85 -2.91
C MET A 93 12.56 0.06 -1.74
N TYR A 94 11.67 -0.59 -1.00
CA TYR A 94 11.99 -1.47 0.11
C TYR A 94 11.70 -2.92 -0.24
N ARG A 95 12.47 -3.85 0.31
CA ARG A 95 12.16 -5.28 0.35
C ARG A 95 11.66 -5.63 1.74
N ILE A 96 10.54 -6.33 1.80
CA ILE A 96 10.02 -6.86 3.07
C ILE A 96 10.66 -8.21 3.32
N ASN A 97 11.25 -8.36 4.50
CA ASN A 97 11.91 -9.60 4.94
C ASN A 97 11.21 -10.14 6.17
N ARG A 98 11.31 -11.45 6.35
CA ARG A 98 11.00 -12.13 7.62
C ARG A 98 12.25 -12.85 8.09
N ASP A 99 12.70 -12.55 9.30
CA ASP A 99 13.84 -13.25 9.88
C ASP A 99 13.46 -14.64 10.43
N GLU A 100 14.45 -15.40 10.91
CA GLU A 100 14.28 -16.74 11.47
C GLU A 100 13.38 -16.76 12.73
N ARG A 101 13.25 -15.63 13.42
CA ARG A 101 12.37 -15.45 14.59
C ARG A 101 10.96 -15.06 14.18
N GLY A 102 10.69 -14.94 12.88
CA GLY A 102 9.41 -14.58 12.32
C GLY A 102 9.16 -13.07 12.28
N LEU A 103 10.14 -12.24 12.60
CA LEU A 103 10.02 -10.78 12.64
C LEU A 103 9.99 -10.22 11.23
N VAL A 104 8.92 -9.50 10.89
CA VAL A 104 8.78 -8.80 9.61
C VAL A 104 9.42 -7.42 9.70
N THR A 105 10.25 -7.09 8.70
CA THR A 105 11.01 -5.83 8.60
C THR A 105 11.04 -5.32 7.16
N ALA A 106 11.22 -4.01 6.99
CA ALA A 106 11.46 -3.39 5.69
C ALA A 106 12.95 -3.01 5.56
N ALA A 107 13.60 -3.44 4.48
CA ALA A 107 14.98 -3.09 4.18
C ALA A 107 15.04 -2.25 2.91
N LEU A 108 15.70 -1.08 2.96
CA LEU A 108 15.87 -0.23 1.79
C LEU A 108 16.70 -0.94 0.73
N VAL A 109 16.16 -1.10 -0.47
CA VAL A 109 16.87 -1.65 -1.63
C VAL A 109 17.49 -0.53 -2.43
N ARG A 110 16.71 0.50 -2.74
CA ARG A 110 17.15 1.58 -3.63
C ARG A 110 16.39 2.87 -3.40
N ARG A 111 17.10 3.99 -3.51
CA ARG A 111 16.48 5.31 -3.73
C ARG A 111 16.20 5.50 -5.21
N LEU A 112 14.98 5.91 -5.53
CA LEU A 112 14.54 6.25 -6.86
C LEU A 112 14.87 7.72 -7.17
N PRO A 113 15.00 8.11 -8.45
CA PRO A 113 15.28 9.49 -8.82
C PRO A 113 14.11 10.46 -8.60
N GLY A 114 12.95 9.95 -8.15
CA GLY A 114 11.75 10.72 -7.84
C GLY A 114 10.64 9.81 -7.30
N ALA A 115 9.47 10.38 -7.04
CA ALA A 115 8.32 9.64 -6.54
C ALA A 115 7.80 8.65 -7.59
N PRO A 116 7.63 7.36 -7.24
CA PRO A 116 7.04 6.38 -8.13
C PRO A 116 5.53 6.58 -8.26
N SER A 117 4.96 6.16 -9.38
CA SER A 117 3.51 6.09 -9.58
C SER A 117 3.16 4.94 -10.52
N GLN A 118 1.88 4.56 -10.55
CA GLN A 118 1.37 3.51 -11.44
C GLN A 118 2.19 2.22 -11.38
N VAL A 119 2.44 1.72 -10.17
CA VAL A 119 3.16 0.47 -9.95
C VAL A 119 2.27 -0.70 -10.35
N ILE A 120 2.67 -1.45 -11.38
CA ILE A 120 1.89 -2.53 -11.97
C ILE A 120 2.74 -3.79 -12.06
N ALA A 121 2.30 -4.86 -11.41
CA ALA A 121 2.86 -6.19 -11.60
C ALA A 121 2.42 -6.75 -12.97
N LEU A 122 3.39 -7.10 -13.82
CA LEU A 122 3.13 -7.70 -15.14
C LEU A 122 3.22 -9.22 -15.13
N SER A 123 4.07 -9.77 -14.26
CA SER A 123 4.28 -11.21 -14.13
C SER A 123 4.92 -11.53 -12.78
N LYS A 124 5.15 -12.82 -12.52
CA LYS A 124 5.81 -13.31 -11.29
C LYS A 124 7.25 -12.86 -11.09
N SER A 125 7.84 -12.12 -12.03
CA SER A 125 9.22 -11.61 -11.92
C SER A 125 9.37 -10.19 -12.44
N LYS A 126 8.30 -9.54 -12.90
CA LYS A 126 8.38 -8.23 -13.54
C LYS A 126 7.26 -7.31 -13.10
N ALA A 127 7.63 -6.09 -12.72
CA ALA A 127 6.72 -4.96 -12.56
C ALA A 127 7.21 -3.74 -13.34
N LEU A 128 6.28 -2.88 -13.74
CA LEU A 128 6.55 -1.57 -14.32
C LEU A 128 6.05 -0.49 -13.37
N PHE A 129 6.70 0.66 -13.42
CA PHE A 129 6.27 1.84 -12.68
C PHE A 129 6.81 3.09 -13.37
N LEU A 130 6.09 4.18 -13.20
CA LEU A 130 6.52 5.51 -13.60
C LEU A 130 7.27 6.16 -12.45
N VAL A 131 8.23 7.03 -12.75
CA VAL A 131 8.92 7.87 -11.75
C VAL A 131 8.88 9.31 -12.20
N PHE A 132 8.38 10.20 -11.34
CA PHE A 132 8.31 11.62 -11.65
C PHE A 132 9.71 12.22 -11.75
N THR A 133 9.99 12.94 -12.82
CA THR A 133 11.32 13.51 -13.08
C THR A 133 11.58 14.83 -12.36
N GLY A 134 10.58 15.41 -11.69
CA GLY A 134 10.64 16.76 -11.13
C GLY A 134 10.43 17.85 -12.19
N LYS A 135 10.11 17.49 -13.43
CA LYS A 135 9.97 18.41 -14.55
C LYS A 135 8.55 18.41 -15.10
N PHE A 136 8.19 19.54 -15.68
CA PHE A 136 6.93 19.75 -16.37
C PHE A 136 7.19 20.00 -17.85
N ASP A 137 6.28 19.55 -18.71
CA ASP A 137 6.34 19.87 -20.13
C ASP A 137 5.86 21.31 -20.41
N ALA A 138 5.86 21.71 -21.68
CA ALA A 138 5.43 23.06 -22.08
C ALA A 138 3.94 23.35 -21.78
N LYS A 139 3.14 22.33 -21.48
CA LYS A 139 1.73 22.46 -21.11
C LYS A 139 1.52 22.41 -19.59
N GLY A 140 2.59 22.27 -18.80
CA GLY A 140 2.51 22.10 -17.35
C GLY A 140 2.17 20.68 -16.92
N MET A 141 2.24 19.68 -17.80
CA MET A 141 2.03 18.27 -17.44
C MET A 141 3.29 17.67 -16.83
N LEU A 142 3.11 16.81 -15.82
CA LEU A 142 4.19 16.10 -15.15
C LEU A 142 4.93 15.17 -16.13
N ILE A 143 6.25 15.25 -16.17
CA ILE A 143 7.09 14.37 -16.99
C ILE A 143 7.53 13.17 -16.14
N PHE A 144 7.22 11.97 -16.62
CA PHE A 144 7.61 10.71 -16.00
C PHE A 144 8.62 9.94 -16.86
N GLU A 145 9.50 9.19 -16.19
CA GLU A 145 10.32 8.17 -16.81
C GLU A 145 9.80 6.78 -16.44
N CYS A 146 9.90 5.83 -17.39
CA CYS A 146 9.49 4.45 -17.18
C CYS A 146 10.62 3.64 -16.54
N TYR A 147 10.27 2.86 -15.52
CA TYR A 147 11.17 1.93 -14.84
C TYR A 147 10.55 0.53 -14.78
N SER A 148 11.42 -0.46 -14.63
CA SER A 148 11.03 -1.85 -14.42
C SER A 148 11.78 -2.46 -13.25
N LEU A 149 11.06 -3.24 -12.45
CA LEU A 149 11.62 -4.17 -11.47
C LEU A 149 11.64 -5.55 -12.13
N ASN A 150 12.84 -6.10 -12.38
CA ASN A 150 13.03 -7.47 -12.89
C ASN A 150 13.73 -8.30 -11.81
N GLY A 151 12.98 -9.21 -11.20
CA GLY A 151 13.38 -9.87 -9.96
C GLY A 151 13.50 -8.86 -8.81
N ASP A 152 14.73 -8.61 -8.37
CA ASP A 152 15.10 -7.62 -7.35
C ASP A 152 15.83 -6.38 -7.93
N SER A 153 16.04 -6.35 -9.25
CA SER A 153 16.81 -5.33 -9.94
C SER A 153 15.94 -4.26 -10.59
N ILE A 154 16.30 -2.98 -10.40
CA ILE A 154 15.63 -1.85 -11.05
C ILE A 154 16.46 -1.35 -12.25
N SER A 155 15.79 -1.16 -13.38
CA SER A 155 16.36 -0.56 -14.59
C SER A 155 15.35 0.36 -15.28
N ARG A 156 15.82 1.25 -16.16
CA ARG A 156 14.92 1.99 -17.06
C ARG A 156 14.14 0.99 -17.92
N GLY A 157 12.83 1.17 -17.97
CA GLY A 157 11.91 0.30 -18.68
C GLY A 157 11.43 0.92 -19.98
N THR A 158 10.76 0.10 -20.78
CA THR A 158 9.96 0.52 -21.93
C THR A 158 8.57 -0.10 -21.80
N GLY A 159 7.53 0.60 -22.30
CA GLY A 159 6.17 0.06 -22.30
C GLY A 159 5.38 0.27 -21.01
N CYS A 160 5.77 1.22 -20.16
CA CYS A 160 4.86 1.73 -19.15
C CYS A 160 3.61 2.32 -19.83
N PRO A 161 2.42 2.27 -19.20
CA PRO A 161 1.28 3.04 -19.65
C PRO A 161 1.71 4.49 -19.86
N GLN A 162 1.26 5.13 -20.94
CA GLN A 162 1.54 6.55 -21.09
C GLN A 162 0.85 7.27 -19.93
N GLY A 163 1.64 8.01 -19.13
CA GLY A 163 1.13 8.81 -18.02
C GLY A 163 0.07 9.75 -18.55
N GLY A 164 -1.11 9.72 -17.92
CA GLY A 164 -2.23 10.61 -18.24
C GLY A 164 -1.99 12.03 -17.74
#